data_AF-F4HA16-F1
#
_entry.id   AF-F4HA16-F1
#
_cell.length_a   1.000
_cell.length_b   1.000
_cell.length_c   1.000
_cell.angle_alpha   90.00
_cell.angle_beta   90.00
_cell.angle_gamma   90.00
#
_symmetry.space_group_name_H-M   'P 1'
#
loop_
_entity.id
_entity.type
_entity.pdbx_description
1 polymer ?
#
loop_
_entity_poly.entity_id
_entity_poly.type
_entity_poly.pdbx_seq_one_letter_code
_entity_poly.pdbx_strand_id
1 'polypeptide(L)' 'MLVACSTTEIKLIKQPLLCPTTVACQQIEVNITTNKDLVVALHKSLNQTDICVTAYQQLKHCINQHNQETKNEN' A
#
# COMPACT_ATOMS: atom_id res chain seq x y z
N MET A 1 -50.84 -5.87 18.13
CA MET A 1 -50.64 -4.95 16.99
C MET A 1 -49.15 -4.70 16.85
N LEU A 2 -48.64 -4.74 15.62
CA LEU A 2 -47.23 -4.96 15.30
C LEU A 2 -46.33 -3.86 15.89
N VAL A 3 -45.31 -4.29 16.64
CA VAL A 3 -44.18 -3.46 17.04
C VAL A 3 -43.34 -3.23 15.79
N ALA A 4 -43.31 -1.98 15.32
CA ALA A 4 -42.44 -1.55 14.25
C ALA A 4 -40.98 -1.61 14.73
N CYS A 5 -40.27 -2.70 14.42
CA CYS A 5 -38.82 -2.71 14.47
C CYS A 5 -38.31 -1.74 13.42
N SER A 6 -38.00 -0.51 13.85
CA SER A 6 -37.16 0.41 13.09
C SER A 6 -35.83 -0.27 12.86
N THR A 7 -35.67 -0.94 11.73
CA THR A 7 -34.36 -1.27 11.19
C THR A 7 -33.75 0.06 10.78
N THR A 8 -33.08 0.70 11.72
CA THR A 8 -32.12 1.74 11.37
C THR A 8 -31.12 1.04 10.45
N GLU A 9 -31.19 1.32 9.15
CA GLU A 9 -30.15 0.86 8.22
C GLU A 9 -28.83 1.28 8.84
N ILE A 10 -28.03 0.29 9.25
CA ILE A 10 -26.67 0.52 9.67
C ILE A 10 -26.00 1.04 8.40
N LYS A 11 -25.96 2.37 8.23
CA LYS A 11 -25.11 3.00 7.22
C LYS A 11 -23.71 2.51 7.53
N LEU A 12 -23.26 1.53 6.76
CA LEU A 12 -21.92 1.00 6.84
C LEU A 12 -21.00 2.21 6.68
N ILE A 13 -20.41 2.68 7.78
CA ILE A 13 -19.44 3.77 7.74
C ILE A 13 -18.28 3.16 6.96
N LYS A 14 -18.10 3.57 5.70
CA LYS A 14 -16.99 3.11 4.85
C LYS A 14 -15.70 3.33 5.64
N GLN A 15 -15.13 2.24 6.16
CA GLN A 15 -13.89 2.32 6.90
C GLN A 15 -12.81 2.84 5.94
N PRO A 16 -11.94 3.75 6.41
CA PRO A 16 -10.86 4.24 5.57
C PRO A 16 -9.97 3.07 5.14
N LEU A 17 -9.66 3.00 3.84
CA LEU A 17 -8.77 2.00 3.28
C LEU A 17 -7.36 2.19 3.84
N LEU A 18 -6.92 1.26 4.70
CA LEU A 18 -5.57 1.22 5.22
C LEU A 18 -4.70 0.34 4.32
N CYS A 19 -4.05 0.94 3.32
CA CYS A 19 -3.06 0.23 2.52
C CYS A 19 -1.64 0.42 3.07
N PRO A 20 -0.76 -0.57 2.90
CA PRO A 20 0.62 -0.48 3.35
C PRO A 20 1.35 0.65 2.64
N THR A 21 2.08 1.44 3.42
CA THR A 21 2.96 2.52 2.94
C THR A 21 4.41 2.20 3.29
N THR A 22 5.35 2.56 2.42
CA THR A 22 6.78 2.42 2.70
C THR A 22 7.52 3.72 2.44
N VAL A 23 8.39 4.10 3.38
CA VAL A 23 9.34 5.21 3.22
C VAL A 23 10.61 4.78 2.49
N ALA A 24 10.78 3.47 2.25
CA ALA A 24 11.98 2.94 1.59
C ALA A 24 12.08 3.37 0.13
N CYS A 25 10.99 3.78 -0.53
CA CYS A 25 10.97 4.12 -1.96
C CYS A 25 11.30 5.58 -2.27
N GLN A 26 12.19 6.17 -1.47
CA GLN A 26 12.64 7.55 -1.65
C GLN A 26 13.91 7.61 -2.49
N GLN A 27 14.24 8.78 -3.03
CA GLN A 27 15.46 8.95 -3.81
C GLN A 27 16.69 8.63 -2.94
N ILE A 28 17.61 7.84 -3.49
CA ILE A 28 18.83 7.46 -2.78
C ILE A 28 19.86 8.57 -3.00
N GLU A 29 20.27 9.20 -1.91
CA GLU A 29 21.44 10.06 -1.93
C GLU A 29 22.70 9.19 -2.00
N VAL A 30 23.51 9.42 -3.05
CA VAL A 30 24.76 8.74 -3.29
C VAL A 30 25.87 9.78 -3.49
N ASN A 31 26.98 9.60 -2.80
CA ASN A 31 28.21 10.36 -3.04
C ASN A 31 29.28 9.38 -3.47
N ILE A 32 29.66 9.43 -4.75
CA ILE A 32 30.56 8.45 -5.35
C ILE A 32 31.91 9.13 -5.60
N THR A 33 32.91 8.73 -4.81
CA THR A 33 34.29 9.22 -4.94
C THR A 33 35.26 8.12 -5.34
N THR A 34 34.90 6.87 -5.07
CA THR A 34 35.69 5.68 -5.38
C THR A 34 34.83 4.61 -6.06
N ASN A 35 35.47 3.66 -6.73
CA ASN A 35 34.79 2.48 -7.30
C ASN A 35 34.10 1.65 -6.23
N LYS A 36 34.61 1.63 -5.00
CA LYS A 36 33.95 0.98 -3.87
C LYS A 36 32.62 1.66 -3.55
N ASP A 37 32.58 2.98 -3.55
CA ASP A 37 31.34 3.75 -3.30
C ASP A 37 30.29 3.44 -4.38
N LEU A 38 30.71 3.30 -5.64
CA LEU A 38 29.83 2.91 -6.74
C LEU A 38 29.19 1.54 -6.50
N VAL A 39 29.98 0.54 -6.11
CA VAL A 39 29.47 -0.82 -5.83
C VAL A 39 28.50 -0.82 -4.65
N VAL A 40 28.81 -0.04 -3.60
CA VAL A 40 27.92 0.11 -2.43
C VAL A 40 26.61 0.81 -2.81
N ALA A 41 26.69 1.90 -3.58
CA ALA A 41 25.52 2.62 -4.08
C ALA A 41 24.64 1.74 -4.97
N LEU A 42 25.24 0.91 -5.83
CA LEU A 42 24.53 -0.04 -6.68
C LEU A 42 23.81 -1.09 -5.83
N HIS A 43 24.50 -1.72 -4.87
CA HIS A 43 23.87 -2.70 -3.98
C HIS A 43 22.70 -2.11 -3.19
N LYS A 44 22.87 -0.90 -2.66
CA LYS A 44 21.79 -0.19 -1.95
C LYS A 44 20.60 0.07 -2.86
N SER A 45 20.86 0.48 -4.10
CA SER A 45 19.83 0.76 -5.11
C SER A 45 19.05 -0.50 -5.51
N LEU A 46 19.74 -1.62 -5.71
CA LEU A 46 19.12 -2.89 -6.05
C LEU A 46 18.24 -3.40 -4.89
N ASN A 47 18.75 -3.37 -3.67
CA ASN A 47 17.98 -3.79 -2.49
C ASN A 47 16.74 -2.93 -2.28
N GLN A 48 16.86 -1.61 -2.46
CA GLN A 48 15.73 -0.72 -2.35
C GLN A 48 14.69 -0.95 -3.46
N THR A 49 15.15 -1.21 -4.68
CA THR A 49 14.26 -1.53 -5.81
C THR A 49 13.42 -2.76 -5.52
N ASP A 50 14.01 -3.82 -4.98
CA ASP A 50 13.31 -5.06 -4.64
C ASP A 50 12.21 -4.83 -3.58
N ILE A 51 12.53 -4.08 -2.53
CA ILE A 51 11.56 -3.66 -1.50
C ILE A 51 10.42 -2.87 -2.13
N CYS A 52 10.73 -1.96 -3.05
CA CYS A 52 9.72 -1.10 -3.68
C CYS A 52 8.80 -1.83 -4.64
N VAL A 53 9.33 -2.78 -5.40
CA VAL A 53 8.51 -3.65 -6.26
C VAL A 53 7.52 -4.44 -5.41
N THR A 54 7.99 -5.01 -4.30
CA THR A 54 7.14 -5.76 -3.37
C THR A 54 6.07 -4.85 -2.76
N ALA A 55 6.44 -3.69 -2.22
CA ALA A 55 5.50 -2.74 -1.64
C ALA A 55 4.45 -2.26 -2.65
N TYR A 56 4.86 -2.01 -3.91
CA TYR A 56 3.94 -1.63 -4.98
C TYR A 56 2.95 -2.74 -5.31
N GLN A 57 3.40 -4.00 -5.38
CA GLN A 57 2.51 -5.14 -5.60
C GLN A 57 1.49 -5.29 -4.47
N GLN A 58 1.92 -5.14 -3.21
CA GLN A 58 1.03 -5.19 -2.05
C GLN A 58 0.01 -4.05 -2.03
N LEU A 59 0.44 -2.83 -2.36
CA LEU A 59 -0.46 -1.68 -2.51
C LEU A 59 -1.49 -1.93 -3.60
N LYS A 60 -1.07 -2.43 -4.77
CA LYS A 60 -1.97 -2.76 -5.87
C LYS A 60 -2.97 -3.85 -5.49
N HIS A 61 -2.53 -4.87 -4.76
CA HIS A 61 -3.39 -5.93 -4.25
C HIS A 61 -4.44 -5.37 -3.27
N CYS A 62 -4.01 -4.57 -2.30
CA CYS A 62 -4.88 -3.90 -1.32
C CYS A 62 -6.00 -3.08 -2.01
N ILE A 63 -5.64 -2.24 -2.99
CA ILE A 63 -6.60 -1.43 -3.73
C ILE A 63 -7.58 -2.32 -4.53
N ASN A 64 -7.07 -3.35 -5.18
CA ASN A 64 -7.91 -4.25 -5.97
C ASN A 64 -8.89 -5.04 -5.12
N GLN A 65 -8.45 -5.55 -3.96
CA GLN A 65 -9.32 -6.26 -3.02
C GLN A 65 -10.44 -5.34 -2.53
N HIS A 66 -10.09 -4.14 -2.06
CA HIS A 66 -11.10 -3.16 -1.62
C HIS A 66 -12.12 -2.83 -2.72
N ASN A 67 -11.66 -2.64 -3.95
CA ASN A 67 -12.54 -2.37 -5.09
C ASN A 67 -13.46 -3.55 -5.43
N GLN A 68 -13.02 -4.79 -5.23
CA GLN A 68 -13.84 -6.00 -5.43
C GLN A 68 -14.88 -6.15 -4.32
N GLU A 69 -14.50 -5.97 -3.07
CA GLU A 69 -15.42 -5.97 -1.92
C GLU A 69 -16.52 -4.92 -2.12
N THR A 70 -16.14 -3.69 -2.49
CA THR A 70 -17.10 -2.60 -2.76
C THR A 70 -18.04 -2.90 -3.95
N LYS A 71 -17.60 -3.70 -4.94
CA LYS A 71 -18.46 -4.10 -6.07
C LYS A 71 -19.44 -5.20 -5.70
N ASN A 72 -19.09 -6.06 -4.75
CA ASN A 72 -19.94 -7.16 -4.29
C ASN A 72 -20.92 -6.74 -3.18
N GLU A 73 -20.70 -5.56 -2.58
CA GLU A 73 -21.59 -4.93 -1.58
C GLU A 73 -22.74 -4.09 -2.20
N ASN A 74 -22.73 -3.88 -3.51
CA ASN A 74 -23.82 -3.23 -4.28
C ASN A 74 -24.60 -4.27 -5.09
#